data_AF-A0A6G9YUA9-F1
#
_entry.id   AF-A0A6G9YUA9-F1
#
_cell.length_a   1.000
_cell.length_b   1.000
_cell.length_c   1.000
_cell.angle_alpha   90.00
_cell.angle_beta   90.00
_cell.angle_gamma   90.00
#
_symmetry.space_group_name_H-M   'P 1'
#
loop_
_entity.id
_entity.type
_entity.pdbx_description
1 polymer ?
#
loop_
_entity_poly.entity_id
_entity_poly.type
_entity_poly.pdbx_seq_one_letter_code
_entity_poly.pdbx_strand_id
1 'polypeptide(L)' 'MTSDLSPHQARSVGQESWVVSYLPGRTLTGAQAVAAMQVADVVPPLVAAVGAFADDVGLTTLEAVGMVVWQAPWAGRCN' A
#
# COMPACT_ATOMS: atom_id res chain seq x y z
N MET A 1 -10.13 12.76 9.56
CA MET A 1 -9.30 12.96 8.37
C MET A 1 -9.75 11.93 7.35
N THR A 2 -10.08 12.40 6.16
CA THR A 2 -10.67 11.61 5.08
C THR A 2 -10.00 12.06 3.80
N SER A 3 -9.70 11.13 2.90
CA SER A 3 -9.14 11.45 1.58
C SER A 3 -10.20 11.21 0.52
N ASP A 4 -10.18 12.00 -0.55
CA ASP A 4 -11.09 11.80 -1.69
C ASP A 4 -10.64 10.61 -2.57
N LEU A 5 -9.40 10.16 -2.39
CA LEU A 5 -8.78 9.07 -3.18
C LEU A 5 -8.96 7.69 -2.54
N SER A 6 -9.39 7.63 -1.29
CA SER A 6 -9.51 6.39 -0.55
C SER A 6 -10.78 6.36 0.31
N PRO A 7 -11.54 5.25 0.33
CA PRO A 7 -12.68 5.11 1.24
C PRO A 7 -12.25 5.01 2.70
N HIS A 8 -10.95 4.92 2.98
CA HIS A 8 -10.41 4.83 4.32
C HIS A 8 -10.47 6.17 5.06
N GLN A 9 -10.63 6.08 6.38
CA GLN A 9 -10.80 7.26 7.25
C GLN A 9 -9.93 7.11 8.48
N ALA A 10 -9.33 8.22 8.89
CA ALA A 10 -8.63 8.35 10.15
C ALA A 10 -9.45 9.21 11.13
N ARG A 11 -9.76 8.68 12.31
CA ARG A 11 -10.55 9.34 13.35
C ARG A 11 -9.67 9.59 14.57
N SER A 12 -9.70 10.82 15.10
CA SER A 12 -9.06 11.13 16.38
C SER A 12 -9.90 10.58 17.53
N VAL A 13 -9.25 9.88 18.48
CA VAL A 13 -9.89 9.25 19.65
C VAL A 13 -9.52 9.96 20.97
N GLY A 14 -8.84 11.11 20.91
CA GLY A 14 -8.38 11.89 22.07
C GLY A 14 -6.92 11.61 22.42
N GLN A 15 -6.30 12.47 23.24
CA GLN A 15 -4.88 12.36 23.67
C GLN A 15 -3.89 12.15 22.52
N GLU A 16 -4.02 12.93 21.44
CA GLU A 16 -3.17 12.83 20.23
C GLU A 16 -3.17 11.45 19.54
N SER A 17 -4.14 10.60 19.91
CA SER A 17 -4.29 9.25 19.38
C SER A 17 -5.33 9.21 18.26
N TRP A 18 -5.04 8.41 17.25
CA TRP A 18 -5.82 8.27 16.03
C TRP A 18 -6.02 6.79 15.70
N VAL A 19 -7.16 6.47 15.10
CA VAL A 19 -7.47 5.15 14.56
C VAL A 19 -7.77 5.28 13.07
N VAL A 20 -7.36 4.29 12.27
CA VAL A 20 -7.57 4.28 10.83
C VAL A 20 -8.40 3.05 10.47
N SER A 21 -9.39 3.22 9.58
CA SER A 21 -10.38 2.17 9.31
C SER A 21 -9.79 0.84 8.83
N TYR A 22 -8.67 0.85 8.12
CA TYR A 22 -7.98 -0.37 7.66
C TYR A 22 -6.93 -0.92 8.66
N LEU A 23 -6.69 -0.22 9.77
CA LEU A 23 -5.79 -0.64 10.85
C LEU A 23 -6.55 -0.74 12.18
N PRO A 24 -7.57 -1.62 12.29
CA PRO A 24 -8.32 -1.77 13.52
C PRO A 24 -7.41 -2.24 14.66
N GLY A 25 -7.67 -1.73 15.87
CA GLY A 25 -6.94 -2.13 17.08
C GLY A 25 -5.56 -1.48 17.26
N ARG A 26 -5.13 -0.59 16.36
CA ARG A 26 -3.92 0.22 16.58
C ARG A 26 -4.27 1.67 16.91
N THR A 27 -3.67 2.20 17.97
CA THR A 27 -3.60 3.63 18.24
C THR A 27 -2.34 4.20 17.60
N LEU A 28 -2.53 5.21 16.76
CA LEU A 28 -1.48 5.89 16.02
C LEU A 28 -1.35 7.33 16.52
N THR A 29 -0.16 7.89 16.45
CA THR A 29 0.01 9.35 16.59
C THR A 29 -0.55 10.07 15.37
N GLY A 30 -0.76 11.39 15.46
CA GLY A 30 -1.20 12.20 14.31
C GLY A 30 -0.31 12.01 13.06
N ALA A 31 1.01 12.00 13.23
CA ALA A 31 1.95 11.77 12.12
C ALA A 31 1.81 10.37 11.51
N GLN A 32 1.63 9.33 12.35
CA GLN A 32 1.42 7.97 11.88
C GLN A 32 0.07 7.81 11.16
N ALA A 33 -0.98 8.49 11.63
CA ALA A 33 -2.27 8.49 10.96
C ALA A 33 -2.21 9.16 9.58
N VAL A 34 -1.42 10.23 9.44
CA VAL A 34 -1.16 10.86 8.13
C VAL A 34 -0.42 9.89 7.21
N ALA A 35 0.65 9.26 7.69
CA ALA A 35 1.39 8.26 6.90
C ALA A 35 0.49 7.08 6.48
N ALA A 36 -0.37 6.60 7.37
CA ALA A 36 -1.34 5.55 7.07
C ALA A 36 -2.33 5.96 5.97
N MET A 37 -2.87 7.18 6.05
CA MET A 37 -3.77 7.70 5.00
C MET A 37 -3.04 7.87 3.65
N GLN A 38 -1.78 8.30 3.65
CA GLN A 38 -0.98 8.35 2.42
C GLN A 38 -0.79 6.97 1.78
N VAL A 39 -0.54 5.93 2.59
CA VAL A 39 -0.48 4.55 2.10
C VAL A 39 -1.82 4.14 1.48
N ALA A 40 -2.94 4.48 2.13
CA ALA A 40 -4.28 4.19 1.65
C ALA A 40 -4.63 4.88 0.32
N ASP A 41 -3.95 5.99 -0.01
CA ASP A 41 -4.12 6.72 -1.28
C ASP A 41 -3.19 6.22 -2.38
N VAL A 42 -1.95 5.84 -2.03
CA VAL A 42 -0.93 5.41 -3.02
C VAL A 42 -1.10 3.95 -3.44
N VAL A 43 -1.49 3.07 -2.51
CA VAL A 43 -1.57 1.63 -2.79
C VAL A 43 -2.64 1.28 -3.84
N PRO A 44 -3.88 1.80 -3.81
CA PRO A 44 -4.89 1.44 -4.81
C PRO A 44 -4.49 1.70 -6.27
N PRO A 45 -4.02 2.91 -6.66
CA PRO A 45 -3.59 3.15 -8.06
C PRO A 45 -2.35 2.33 -8.44
N LEU A 46 -1.43 2.09 -7.49
CA LEU A 46 -0.27 1.24 -7.73
C LEU A 46 -0.69 -0.22 -8.01
N VAL A 47 -1.58 -0.78 -7.18
CA VAL A 47 -2.12 -2.14 -7.34
C VAL A 47 -2.86 -2.27 -8.67
N ALA A 48 -3.65 -1.27 -9.06
CA ALA A 48 -4.33 -1.26 -10.35
C ALA A 48 -3.34 -1.26 -11.53
N ALA A 49 -2.30 -0.42 -11.48
CA ALA A 49 -1.28 -0.35 -12.52
C ALA A 49 -0.49 -1.66 -12.64
N VAL A 50 -0.04 -2.22 -11.52
CA VAL A 50 0.71 -3.49 -11.51
C VAL A 50 -0.19 -4.65 -11.92
N GLY A 51 -1.48 -4.66 -11.52
CA GLY A 51 -2.44 -5.67 -11.93
C GLY A 51 -2.59 -5.77 -13.45
N ALA A 52 -2.71 -4.63 -14.13
CA ALA A 52 -2.79 -4.60 -15.60
C ALA A 52 -1.57 -5.27 -16.26
N PHE A 53 -0.37 -5.01 -15.74
CA PHE A 53 0.85 -5.66 -16.27
C PHE A 53 0.99 -7.13 -15.83
N ALA A 54 0.52 -7.47 -14.64
CA ALA A 54 0.59 -8.81 -14.09
C ALA A 54 -0.32 -9.76 -14.89
N ASP A 55 -1.52 -9.31 -15.27
CA ASP A 55 -2.45 -10.06 -16.12
C ASP A 55 -1.83 -10.41 -17.48
N ASP A 56 -1.09 -9.48 -18.09
CA ASP A 56 -0.39 -9.71 -19.37
C ASP A 56 0.68 -10.82 -19.29
N VAL A 57 1.23 -11.07 -18.11
CA VAL A 57 2.24 -12.13 -17.86
C VAL A 57 1.67 -13.33 -17.10
N GLY A 58 0.35 -13.38 -16.90
CA GLY A 58 -0.35 -14.48 -16.23
C GLY A 58 -0.06 -14.59 -14.73
N LEU A 59 0.21 -13.47 -14.07
CA LEU A 59 0.46 -13.39 -12.63
C LEU A 59 -0.64 -12.61 -11.93
N THR A 60 -0.86 -12.89 -10.66
CA THR A 60 -1.59 -11.96 -9.79
C THR A 60 -0.72 -10.75 -9.44
N THR A 61 -1.34 -9.61 -9.11
CA THR A 61 -0.62 -8.40 -8.70
C THR A 61 0.38 -8.67 -7.56
N LEU A 62 -0.02 -9.46 -6.55
CA LEU A 62 0.84 -9.76 -5.41
C LEU A 62 2.01 -10.68 -5.77
N GLU A 63 1.81 -11.63 -6.68
CA GLU A 63 2.90 -12.44 -7.21
C GLU A 63 3.90 -11.57 -7.97
N ALA A 64 3.44 -10.70 -8.88
CA ALA A 64 4.31 -9.80 -9.63
C ALA A 64 5.14 -8.88 -8.70
N VAL A 65 4.50 -8.27 -7.70
CA VAL A 65 5.18 -7.46 -6.67
C VAL A 65 6.21 -8.32 -5.91
N GLY A 66 5.80 -9.49 -5.45
CA GLY A 66 6.68 -10.40 -4.73
C GLY A 66 7.90 -10.81 -5.55
N MET A 67 7.71 -11.14 -6.83
CA MET A 67 8.81 -11.54 -7.71
C MET A 67 9.80 -10.39 -7.92
N VAL A 68 9.33 -9.16 -8.15
CA VAL A 68 10.23 -8.00 -8.31
C VAL A 68 11.02 -7.68 -7.03
N VAL A 69 10.38 -7.81 -5.86
CA VAL A 69 11.02 -7.49 -4.57
C VAL A 69 12.02 -8.57 -4.14
N TRP A 70 11.70 -9.85 -4.38
CA TRP A 70 12.46 -10.97 -3.82
C TRP A 70 13.33 -11.72 -4.83
N GLN A 71 13.04 -11.67 -6.13
CA GLN A 71 13.91 -12.31 -7.11
C GLN A 71 15.12 -11.44 -7.42
N ALA A 72 16.29 -12.05 -7.39
CA ALA A 72 17.50 -11.41 -7.88
C ALA A 72 17.36 -11.21 -9.40
N PRO A 73 17.72 -10.02 -9.93
CA PRO A 73 17.90 -9.87 -11.36
C PRO A 73 18.97 -10.86 -11.82
N TRP A 74 18.81 -11.38 -13.02
CA TRP A 74 19.78 -12.28 -13.63
C TRP A 74 21.18 -11.67 -13.47
N ALA A 75 22.05 -12.38 -12.74
CA ALA A 75 23.44 -11.97 -12.59
C ALA A 75 24.07 -12.01 -13.98
N GLY A 76 24.47 -10.84 -14.48
CA GLY A 76 24.94 -10.63 -15.84
C GLY A 76 25.83 -11.76 -16.33
N ARG A 77 25.27 -12.58 -17.22
CA ARG A 77 26.03 -13.42 -18.14
C ARG A 77 25.41 -13.24 -19.52
N CYS A 78 25.66 -12.06 -20.08
CA CYS A 78 25.89 -12.00 -21.51
C CYS A 78 27.25 -12.68 -21.75
N ASN A 79 27.21 -13.93 -22.20
CA ASN A 79 28.26 -14.52 -23.01
C ASN A 79 27.64 -14.86 -24.37
#